data_AF-A0A545TBX1-F1
#
_entry.id   AF-A0A545TBX1-F1
#
_cell.length_a   1.000
_cell.length_b   1.000
_cell.length_c   1.000
_cell.angle_alpha   90.00
_cell.angle_beta   90.00
_cell.angle_gamma   90.00
#
_symmetry.space_group_name_H-M   'P 1'
#
loop_
_entity.id
_entity.type
_entity.pdbx_description
1 polymer ?
#
loop_
_entity_poly.entity_id
_entity_poly.type
_entity_poly.pdbx_seq_one_letter_code
_entity_poly.pdbx_strand_id
1 'polypeptide(L)'
;MSRLLEQLKTKALTTRYPKWKRITLLVVMLSMCSLIVGTSWFVYLTSHQLACHSTFILMTIPWLIAEIGVILFLYLSNNLPQYARDSIVLVLLFTNIWFGLFIFGLPACG
;
A
#
# COMPACT_ATOMS: atom_id res chain seq x y z
N MET A 1 7.16 0.33 -35.22
CA MET A 1 7.53 0.48 -33.80
C MET A 1 7.12 1.82 -33.20
N SER A 2 7.22 2.95 -33.93
CA SER A 2 6.83 4.29 -33.43
C SER A 2 5.35 4.47 -33.07
N ARG A 3 4.40 3.94 -33.88
CA ARG A 3 2.96 4.09 -33.63
C ARG A 3 2.48 3.43 -32.33
N LEU A 4 3.06 2.28 -31.98
CA LEU A 4 2.73 1.56 -30.74
C LEU A 4 3.20 2.34 -29.51
N LEU A 5 4.38 2.96 -29.60
CA LEU A 5 4.95 3.77 -28.52
C LEU A 5 4.15 5.07 -28.31
N GLU A 6 3.70 5.71 -29.39
CA GLU A 6 2.78 6.86 -29.36
C GLU A 6 1.42 6.51 -28.75
N GLN A 7 0.86 5.34 -29.09
CA GLN A 7 -0.39 4.84 -28.49
C GLN A 7 -0.24 4.54 -27.00
N LEU A 8 0.88 3.93 -26.58
CA LEU A 8 1.15 3.67 -25.17
C LEU A 8 1.35 4.97 -24.38
N LYS A 9 2.08 5.95 -24.95
CA LYS A 9 2.31 7.27 -24.35
C LYS A 9 1.01 8.03 -24.17
N THR A 10 0.18 8.11 -25.22
CA THR A 10 -1.12 8.78 -25.14
C THR A 10 -2.04 8.12 -24.12
N LYS A 11 -2.07 6.78 -24.07
CA LYS A 11 -2.83 6.03 -23.05
C LYS A 11 -2.32 6.28 -21.63
N ALA A 12 -1.00 6.26 -21.41
CA ALA A 12 -0.38 6.49 -20.10
C ALA A 12 -0.55 7.93 -19.57
N LEU A 13 -0.67 8.91 -20.47
CA LEU A 13 -0.94 10.31 -20.15
C LEU A 13 -2.43 10.60 -19.94
N THR A 14 -3.32 9.65 -20.21
CA THR A 14 -4.75 9.87 -19.98
C THR A 14 -5.07 9.98 -18.48
N THR A 15 -5.95 10.93 -18.17
CA THR A 15 -6.47 11.18 -16.81
C THR A 15 -7.86 10.55 -16.61
N ARG A 16 -8.48 10.00 -17.67
CA ARG A 16 -9.81 9.38 -17.58
C ARG A 16 -9.70 7.94 -17.08
N TYR A 17 -9.96 7.75 -15.79
CA TYR A 17 -10.06 6.42 -15.19
C TYR A 17 -11.52 5.98 -15.03
N PRO A 18 -11.87 4.72 -15.35
CA PRO A 18 -13.19 4.19 -15.03
C PRO A 18 -13.39 4.12 -13.52
N LYS A 19 -14.51 4.68 -13.04
CA LYS A 19 -14.83 4.79 -11.60
C LYS A 19 -14.76 3.45 -10.86
N TRP A 20 -15.21 2.37 -11.49
CA TRP A 20 -15.16 1.02 -10.93
C TRP A 20 -13.75 0.55 -10.59
N LYS A 21 -12.77 0.75 -11.49
CA LYS A 21 -11.38 0.41 -11.20
C LYS A 21 -10.82 1.19 -10.01
N ARG A 22 -11.27 2.44 -9.83
CA ARG A 22 -10.86 3.28 -8.70
C ARG A 22 -11.35 2.70 -7.37
N ILE A 23 -12.60 2.23 -7.32
CA ILE A 23 -13.20 1.63 -6.14
C ILE A 23 -12.54 0.28 -5.84
N THR A 24 -12.41 -0.59 -6.84
CA THR A 24 -11.74 -1.90 -6.67
C THR A 24 -10.32 -1.74 -6.15
N LEU A 25 -9.55 -0.81 -6.74
CA LEU A 25 -8.19 -0.54 -6.30
C LEU A 25 -8.14 -0.05 -4.84
N LEU A 26 -9.04 0.85 -4.46
CA LEU A 26 -9.12 1.36 -3.09
C LEU A 26 -9.44 0.25 -2.09
N VAL A 27 -10.44 -0.59 -2.39
CA VAL A 27 -10.84 -1.70 -1.52
C VAL A 27 -9.69 -2.70 -1.36
N VAL A 28 -9.01 -3.07 -2.45
CA VAL A 28 -7.88 -4.00 -2.42
C VAL A 28 -6.70 -3.41 -1.63
N MET A 29 -6.38 -2.13 -1.83
CA MET A 29 -5.26 -1.51 -1.10
C MET A 29 -5.56 -1.40 0.39
N LEU A 30 -6.74 -0.91 0.77
CA LEU A 30 -7.13 -0.82 2.18
C LEU A 30 -7.17 -2.18 2.87
N SER A 31 -7.65 -3.22 2.18
CA SER A 31 -7.68 -4.57 2.74
C SER A 31 -6.26 -5.11 2.98
N MET A 32 -5.35 -4.96 2.02
CA MET A 32 -3.97 -5.43 2.16
C MET A 32 -3.23 -4.71 3.31
N CYS A 33 -3.31 -3.38 3.38
CA CYS A 33 -2.71 -2.58 4.44
C CYS A 33 -3.23 -3.01 5.82
N SER A 34 -4.56 -3.14 5.94
CA SER A 34 -5.20 -3.51 7.21
C SER A 34 -4.89 -4.93 7.64
N LEU A 35 -4.76 -5.88 6.71
CA LEU A 35 -4.46 -7.28 7.01
C LEU A 35 -3.04 -7.45 7.58
N ILE A 36 -2.05 -6.78 7.00
CA ILE A 36 -0.65 -6.89 7.48
C ILE A 36 -0.53 -6.30 8.88
N VAL A 37 -1.08 -5.10 9.10
CA VAL A 37 -1.06 -4.47 10.42
C VAL A 37 -1.91 -5.28 11.41
N GLY A 38 -3.10 -5.73 11.02
CA GLY A 38 -3.97 -6.54 11.87
C GLY A 38 -3.33 -7.86 12.29
N THR A 39 -2.68 -8.56 11.37
CA THR A 39 -1.96 -9.81 11.69
C THR A 39 -0.76 -9.55 12.60
N SER A 40 0.02 -8.48 12.37
CA SER A 40 1.13 -8.13 13.26
C SER A 40 0.67 -7.82 14.69
N TRP A 41 -0.45 -7.11 14.85
CA TRP A 41 -1.04 -6.80 16.15
C TRP A 41 -1.63 -8.05 16.82
N PHE A 42 -2.27 -8.92 16.04
CA PHE A 42 -2.78 -10.19 16.56
C PHE A 42 -1.64 -11.06 17.12
N VAL A 43 -0.53 -11.20 16.39
CA VAL A 43 0.63 -11.97 16.84
C VAL A 43 1.26 -11.31 18.07
N TYR A 44 1.41 -9.99 18.09
CA TYR A 44 1.93 -9.25 19.25
C TYR A 44 1.09 -9.46 20.52
N LEU A 45 -0.24 -9.46 20.42
CA LEU A 45 -1.14 -9.64 21.55
C LEU A 45 -1.23 -11.09 22.04
N THR A 46 -1.06 -12.06 21.14
CA THR A 46 -1.20 -13.50 21.46
C THR A 46 0.11 -14.17 21.86
N SER A 47 1.22 -13.73 21.28
CA SER A 47 2.55 -14.21 21.58
C SER A 47 3.38 -13.05 22.13
N HIS A 48 3.56 -13.02 23.45
CA HIS A 48 4.46 -12.07 24.13
C HIS A 48 5.92 -12.09 23.62
N GLN A 49 6.23 -12.98 22.68
CA GLN A 49 7.51 -13.12 21.98
C GLN A 49 7.92 -11.90 21.15
N LEU A 50 7.06 -10.90 20.94
CA LEU A 50 7.40 -9.66 20.22
C LEU A 50 7.55 -8.44 21.16
N ALA A 51 7.57 -8.64 22.48
CA ALA A 51 7.62 -7.54 23.44
C ALA A 51 8.86 -6.63 23.29
N CYS A 52 10.04 -7.18 22.96
CA CYS A 52 11.26 -6.38 22.73
C CYS A 52 11.19 -5.56 21.42
N HIS A 53 10.23 -5.86 20.54
CA HIS A 53 9.98 -5.12 19.30
C HIS A 53 8.69 -4.28 19.36
N SER A 54 8.18 -4.01 20.56
CA SER A 54 6.95 -3.21 20.79
C SER A 54 6.97 -1.84 20.10
N THR A 55 8.13 -1.18 20.01
CA THR A 55 8.26 0.09 19.28
C THR A 55 7.98 -0.06 17.79
N PHE A 56 8.42 -1.15 17.17
CA PHE A 56 8.13 -1.42 15.75
C PHE A 56 6.64 -1.67 15.53
N ILE A 57 5.99 -2.39 16.43
CA ILE A 57 4.54 -2.63 16.38
C ILE A 57 3.76 -1.33 16.60
N LEU A 58 4.19 -0.46 17.52
CA LEU A 58 3.56 0.86 17.70
C LEU A 58 3.72 1.76 16.46
N MET A 59 4.87 1.68 15.77
CA MET A 59 5.12 2.39 14.51
C MET A 59 4.21 1.93 13.36
N THR A 60 3.56 0.76 13.45
CA THR A 60 2.60 0.32 12.41
C THR A 60 1.36 1.21 12.36
N ILE A 61 0.99 1.87 13.47
CA ILE A 61 -0.19 2.75 13.54
C ILE A 61 0.00 4.01 12.69
N PRO A 62 1.02 4.86 12.94
CA PRO A 62 1.25 6.04 12.11
C PRO A 62 1.55 5.67 10.66
N TRP A 63 2.18 4.50 10.43
CA TRP A 63 2.36 3.93 9.10
C TRP A 63 1.03 3.71 8.38
N LEU A 64 0.09 2.99 8.99
CA LEU A 64 -1.24 2.73 8.43
C LEU A 64 -2.01 4.03 8.15
N ILE A 65 -1.91 5.02 9.05
CA ILE A 65 -2.54 6.33 8.86
C ILE A 65 -1.96 7.03 7.62
N ALA A 66 -0.64 7.01 7.45
CA ALA A 66 0.01 7.60 6.29
C ALA A 66 -0.42 6.92 4.98
N GLU A 67 -0.49 5.58 4.96
CA GLU A 67 -0.95 4.83 3.78
C GLU A 67 -2.40 5.15 3.41
N ILE A 68 -3.30 5.17 4.40
CA ILE A 68 -4.71 5.57 4.21
C ILE A 68 -4.77 7.00 3.64
N GLY A 69 -3.94 7.92 4.16
CA GLY A 69 -3.84 9.29 3.66
C GLY A 69 -3.46 9.34 2.17
N VAL A 70 -2.46 8.57 1.74
CA VAL A 70 -2.04 8.50 0.33
C VAL A 70 -3.14 7.87 -0.53
N ILE A 71 -3.78 6.79 -0.07
CA ILE A 71 -4.88 6.13 -0.80
C ILE A 71 -6.06 7.10 -0.99
N LEU A 72 -6.42 7.83 0.07
CA LEU A 72 -7.49 8.83 0.02
C LEU A 72 -7.13 9.99 -0.92
N PHE A 73 -5.89 10.48 -0.86
CA PHE A 73 -5.40 11.49 -1.79
C PHE A 73 -5.50 11.03 -3.25
N LEU A 74 -5.10 9.79 -3.55
CA LEU A 74 -5.28 9.21 -4.88
C LEU A 74 -6.77 9.11 -5.25
N TYR A 75 -7.65 8.79 -4.29
CA TYR A 75 -9.09 8.69 -4.51
C TYR A 75 -9.81 10.03 -4.68
N LEU A 76 -9.25 11.12 -4.18
CA LEU A 76 -9.82 12.46 -4.38
C LEU A 76 -9.22 13.15 -5.61
N SER A 77 -7.94 12.92 -5.90
CA SER A 77 -7.26 13.58 -7.00
C SER A 77 -7.66 12.99 -8.37
N ASN A 78 -8.29 13.80 -9.22
CA ASN A 78 -8.68 13.44 -10.58
C ASN A 78 -7.68 13.92 -11.65
N ASN A 79 -6.65 14.69 -11.26
CA ASN A 79 -5.74 15.34 -12.20
C ASN A 79 -4.42 14.58 -12.39
N LEU A 80 -4.20 13.47 -11.69
CA LEU A 80 -2.97 12.69 -11.85
C LEU A 80 -2.99 11.87 -13.14
N PRO A 81 -1.91 11.91 -13.95
CA PRO A 81 -1.77 11.02 -15.10
C PRO A 81 -1.70 9.57 -14.64
N GLN A 82 -2.23 8.66 -15.45
CA GLN A 82 -2.35 7.24 -15.13
C GLN A 82 -1.01 6.60 -14.74
N TYR A 83 0.08 6.91 -15.44
CA TYR A 83 1.42 6.41 -15.10
C TYR A 83 1.85 6.76 -13.66
N ALA A 84 1.64 8.01 -13.24
CA ALA A 84 2.03 8.46 -11.90
C ALA A 84 1.20 7.74 -10.83
N ARG A 85 -0.09 7.57 -11.08
CA ARG A 85 -1.00 6.86 -10.19
C ARG A 85 -0.62 5.39 -10.03
N ASP A 86 -0.39 4.70 -11.15
CA ASP A 86 0.00 3.29 -11.16
C ASP A 86 1.37 3.10 -10.48
N SER A 87 2.29 4.05 -10.63
CA SER A 87 3.60 4.04 -9.94
C SER A 87 3.45 4.19 -8.42
N ILE A 88 2.64 5.13 -7.95
CA ILE A 88 2.40 5.32 -6.51
C ILE A 88 1.76 4.06 -5.91
N VAL A 89 0.81 3.46 -6.62
CA VAL A 89 0.14 2.23 -6.21
C VAL A 89 1.14 1.07 -6.10
N LEU A 90 2.04 0.95 -7.07
CA LEU A 90 3.08 -0.08 -7.06
C LEU A 90 4.06 0.12 -5.89
N VAL A 91 4.45 1.36 -5.61
CA VAL A 91 5.30 1.69 -4.45
C VAL A 91 4.60 1.33 -3.14
N LEU A 92 3.31 1.65 -2.99
CA LEU A 92 2.52 1.27 -1.82
C LEU A 92 2.45 -0.25 -1.63
N LEU A 93 2.22 -1.01 -2.70
CA LEU A 93 2.21 -2.48 -2.64
C LEU A 93 3.58 -3.04 -2.24
N PHE A 94 4.65 -2.54 -2.87
CA PHE A 94 6.01 -3.00 -2.57
C PHE A 94 6.40 -2.69 -1.13
N THR A 95 6.01 -1.52 -0.63
CA THR A 95 6.31 -1.13 0.75
C THR A 95 5.53 -1.97 1.75
N ASN A 96 4.26 -2.30 1.47
CA ASN A 96 3.49 -3.23 2.29
C ASN A 96 4.10 -4.63 2.33
N ILE A 97 4.53 -5.17 1.18
CA ILE A 97 5.22 -6.47 1.12
C ILE A 97 6.50 -6.42 1.94
N TRP A 98 7.32 -5.39 1.76
CA TRP A 98 8.55 -5.20 2.52
C TRP A 98 8.28 -5.12 4.02
N PHE A 99 7.27 -4.36 4.43
CA PHE A 99 6.91 -4.19 5.82
C PHE A 99 6.40 -5.49 6.46
N GLY A 100 5.58 -6.25 5.73
CA GLY A 100 5.15 -7.58 6.15
C GLY A 100 6.34 -8.52 6.32
N LEU A 101 7.24 -8.59 5.33
CA LEU A 101 8.47 -9.39 5.42
C LEU A 101 9.36 -8.94 6.58
N PHE A 102 9.45 -7.64 6.85
CA PHE A 102 10.20 -7.10 7.98
C PHE A 102 9.62 -7.59 9.31
N ILE A 103 8.31 -7.46 9.52
CA ILE A 103 7.65 -7.91 10.75
C ILE A 103 7.76 -9.42 10.95
N PHE A 104 7.46 -10.21 9.91
CA PHE A 104 7.55 -11.68 9.99
C PHE A 104 8.98 -12.20 10.03
N GLY A 105 9.95 -11.38 9.61
CA GLY A 105 11.38 -11.67 9.72
C GLY A 105 12.00 -11.27 11.06
N LEU A 106 11.25 -10.62 11.96
CA LEU A 106 11.75 -10.28 13.28
C LEU A 106 11.98 -11.58 14.08
N PRO A 107 13.18 -11.75 14.67
CA PRO A 107 13.43 -12.89 15.53
C PRO A 107 12.50 -12.84 16.76
N ALA A 108 12.07 -14.00 17.22
CA ALA A 108 11.36 -14.10 18.49
C ALA A 108 12.27 -13.60 19.63
N CYS A 109 11.68 -12.90 20.58
CA CYS A 109 12.35 -12.47 21.79
C CYS A 109 12.38 -13.64 22.77
N GLY A 110 13.44 -14.45 22.70
CA GLY A 110 13.64 -15.63 23.54
C GLY A 110 13.75 -16.92 22.75
#